data_AF-A0A920VAX8-F1
#
_entry.id   AF-A0A920VAX8-F1
#
_cell.length_a   1.000
_cell.length_b   1.000
_cell.length_c   1.000
_cell.angle_alpha   90.00
_cell.angle_beta   90.00
_cell.angle_gamma   90.00
#
_symmetry.space_group_name_H-M   'P 1'
#
loop_
_entity.id
_entity.type
_entity.pdbx_description
1 polymer ?
#
loop_
_entity_poly.entity_id
_entity_poly.type
_entity_poly.pdbx_seq_one_letter_code
_entity_poly.pdbx_strand_id
1 'polypeptide(L)' 'MRVNREGAIAGMLTGLLFTIGYIVYFKGIFMDPFAENIAANWLFGISPEGIGGVGMILNFSVSLIVSGLTKKPPRAFV' A
#
# COMPACT_ATOMS: atom_id res chain seq x y z
N MET A 1 7.41 -18.04 6.69
CA MET A 1 6.46 -17.03 6.16
C MET A 1 5.84 -17.62 4.91
N ARG A 2 4.51 -17.78 4.85
CA ARG A 2 3.81 -18.33 3.67
C ARG A 2 3.04 -17.21 3.00
N VAL A 3 3.34 -16.97 1.73
CA VAL A 3 2.58 -16.03 0.89
C VAL A 3 1.92 -16.84 -0.21
N ASN A 4 0.60 -16.76 -0.32
CA ASN A 4 -0.18 -17.30 -1.44
C ASN A 4 -0.43 -16.20 -2.48
N ARG A 5 -0.88 -16.60 -3.67
CA ARG A 5 -1.10 -15.68 -4.79
C ARG A 5 -2.08 -14.57 -4.41
N GLU A 6 -3.12 -14.93 -3.67
CA GLU A 6 -4.19 -14.04 -3.21
C GLU A 6 -3.65 -12.98 -2.25
N GLY A 7 -2.82 -13.36 -1.27
CA GLY A 7 -2.18 -12.41 -0.36
C GLY A 7 -1.16 -11.52 -1.06
N ALA A 8 -0.37 -12.05 -1.99
CA ALA A 8 0.55 -11.23 -2.79
C ALA A 8 -0.21 -10.15 -3.59
N ILE A 9 -1.32 -10.52 -4.24
CA ILE A 9 -2.15 -9.59 -5.00
C ILE A 9 -2.81 -8.55 -4.07
N ALA A 10 -3.39 -9.00 -2.96
CA ALA A 10 -4.02 -8.11 -1.99
C ALA A 10 -3.01 -7.11 -1.41
N GLY A 11 -1.82 -7.57 -1.03
CA GLY A 11 -0.73 -6.71 -0.57
C GLY A 11 -0.35 -5.67 -1.63
N MET A 12 -0.10 -6.11 -2.86
CA MET A 12 0.30 -5.23 -3.99
C MET A 12 -0.74 -4.15 -4.26
N LEU A 13 -2.01 -4.52 -4.33
CA LEU A 13 -3.10 -3.56 -4.52
C LEU A 13 -3.17 -2.56 -3.37
N THR A 14 -3.09 -3.04 -2.13
CA THR A 14 -3.22 -2.15 -0.96
C THR A 14 -2.06 -1.16 -0.86
N GLY A 15 -0.82 -1.63 -1.05
CA GLY A 15 0.36 -0.77 -1.01
C GLY A 15 0.41 0.25 -2.14
N LEU A 16 0.05 -0.17 -3.37
CA LEU A 16 0.07 0.71 -4.54
C LEU A 16 -1.06 1.73 -4.47
N LEU A 17 -2.29 1.31 -4.15
CA LEU A 17 -3.43 2.22 -4.00
C LEU A 17 -3.22 3.22 -2.87
N PHE A 18 -2.62 2.80 -1.75
CA PHE A 18 -2.28 3.71 -0.67
C PHE A 18 -1.24 4.75 -1.08
N THR A 19 -0.15 4.30 -1.73
CA THR A 19 0.93 5.19 -2.17
C THR A 19 0.43 6.20 -3.21
N ILE A 20 -0.27 5.71 -4.25
CA ILE A 20 -0.83 6.58 -5.29
C ILE A 20 -1.92 7.49 -4.72
N GLY A 21 -2.84 6.96 -3.91
CA GLY A 21 -3.91 7.74 -3.31
C GLY A 21 -3.39 8.88 -2.45
N TYR A 22 -2.34 8.64 -1.66
CA TYR A 22 -1.69 9.68 -0.85
C TYR A 22 -1.03 10.74 -1.73
N ILE A 23 -0.32 10.35 -2.79
CA ILE A 23 0.30 11.31 -3.72
C ILE A 23 -0.78 12.16 -4.41
N VAL A 24 -1.87 11.54 -4.88
CA VAL A 24 -2.97 12.26 -5.54
C VAL A 24 -3.67 13.22 -4.57
N TYR A 25 -3.88 12.81 -3.32
CA TYR A 25 -4.53 13.63 -2.29
C TYR A 25 -3.75 14.91 -1.97
N PHE A 26 -2.41 14.83 -1.90
CA PHE A 26 -1.55 15.98 -1.55
C PHE A 26 -0.98 16.75 -2.74
N LYS A 27 -0.66 16.08 -3.86
CA LYS A 27 -0.08 16.74 -5.05
C LYS A 27 -1.13 17.12 -6.10
N GLY A 28 -2.37 16.63 -6.01
CA GLY A 28 -3.43 17.02 -6.94
C GLY A 28 -3.09 16.69 -8.40
N ILE A 29 -2.72 15.44 -8.69
CA ILE A 29 -2.26 15.05 -10.05
C ILE A 29 -3.36 15.19 -11.12
N PHE A 30 -4.64 15.09 -10.76
CA PHE A 30 -5.78 15.16 -11.70
C PHE A 30 -6.86 16.19 -11.32
N MET A 31 -6.75 16.83 -10.15
CA MET A 31 -7.72 17.81 -9.62
C MET A 31 -6.97 18.76 -8.68
N ASP A 32 -7.49 19.96 -8.42
CA ASP A 32 -6.94 20.85 -7.39
C ASP A 32 -6.66 20.07 -6.09
N PRO A 33 -5.47 20.24 -5.48
CA PRO A 33 -5.08 19.47 -4.31
C PRO A 33 -6.10 19.67 -3.18
N PHE A 34 -6.69 18.56 -2.70
CA PHE A 34 -7.70 18.58 -1.63
C PHE A 34 -7.12 19.07 -0.29
N ALA A 35 -5.79 19.05 -0.13
CA ALA A 35 -5.07 19.60 1.00
C ALA A 35 -3.83 20.35 0.53
N GLU A 36 -3.53 21.49 1.13
CA GLU A 36 -2.30 22.24 0.84
C GLU A 36 -1.08 21.35 1.15
N ASN A 37 -0.11 21.32 0.23
CA ASN A 37 1.10 20.51 0.33
C ASN A 37 2.11 21.13 1.31
N ILE A 38 1.68 21.25 2.57
CA ILE A 38 2.45 21.85 3.67
C ILE A 38 2.71 20.76 4.69
N ALA A 39 3.90 20.80 5.31
CA ALA A 39 4.33 19.83 6.32
C ALA A 39 3.33 19.63 7.48
N ALA A 40 2.47 20.62 7.75
CA ALA A 40 1.41 20.55 8.75
C ALA A 40 0.31 19.52 8.42
N ASN A 41 0.05 19.28 7.13
CA ASN A 41 -1.00 18.37 6.68
C ASN A 41 -0.48 16.95 6.40
N TRP A 42 0.85 16.75 6.35
CA TRP A 42 1.44 15.44 6.09
C TRP A 42 1.14 14.46 7.24
N LEU A 43 0.63 13.28 6.92
CA LEU A 43 0.52 12.17 7.86
C LEU A 43 1.90 11.82 8.40
N PHE A 44 2.06 11.94 9.72
CA PHE A 44 3.32 11.70 10.44
C PHE A 44 4.50 12.57 9.98
N GLY A 45 4.26 13.69 9.29
CA GLY A 45 5.33 14.54 8.75
C GLY A 45 6.08 13.91 7.56
N ILE A 46 5.52 12.86 6.94
CA ILE A 46 6.13 12.17 5.80
C ILE A 46 5.68 12.84 4.51
N SER A 47 6.64 13.33 3.72
CA SER A 47 6.34 13.96 2.43
C SER A 47 5.65 12.96 1.50
N PRO A 48 4.80 13.44 0.56
CA PRO A 48 4.15 12.57 -0.41
C PRO A 48 5.13 11.76 -1.26
N GLU A 49 6.35 12.24 -1.50
CA GLU A 49 7.40 11.46 -2.19
C GLU A 49 7.93 10.30 -1.32
N GLY A 50 7.95 10.47 0.01
CA GLY A 50 8.48 9.49 0.96
C GLY A 50 7.48 8.44 1.45
N ILE A 51 6.18 8.61 1.17
CA ILE A 51 5.12 7.73 1.71
C ILE A 51 5.23 6.28 1.22
N GLY A 52 5.98 6.02 0.15
CA GLY A 52 6.19 4.68 -0.39
C GLY A 52 6.76 3.69 0.64
N GLY A 53 7.54 4.15 1.62
CA GLY A 53 8.01 3.29 2.72
C GLY A 53 6.86 2.77 3.59
N VAL A 54 5.88 3.62 3.90
CA VAL A 54 4.66 3.24 4.63
C VAL A 54 3.80 2.31 3.76
N GLY A 55 3.68 2.61 2.47
CA GLY A 55 3.00 1.76 1.50
C GLY A 55 3.57 0.33 1.43
N MET A 56 4.91 0.18 1.52
CA MET A 56 5.56 -1.13 1.57
C MET A 56 5.26 -1.87 2.88
N ILE A 57 5.31 -1.20 4.03
CA ILE A 57 4.97 -1.84 5.31
C ILE A 57 3.53 -2.35 5.31
N LEU A 58 2.61 -1.55 4.76
CA LEU A 58 1.20 -1.95 4.58
C LEU A 58 1.07 -3.12 3.59
N ASN A 59 1.78 -3.08 2.45
CA ASN A 59 1.81 -4.16 1.47
C ASN A 59 2.19 -5.51 2.10
N PHE A 60 3.31 -5.54 2.84
CA PHE A 60 3.77 -6.76 3.50
C PHE A 60 2.80 -7.21 4.59
N SER A 61 2.30 -6.29 5.40
CA SER A 61 1.34 -6.60 6.48
C SER A 61 0.06 -7.24 5.92
N VAL A 62 -0.54 -6.62 4.91
CA VAL A 62 -1.76 -7.14 4.27
C VAL A 62 -1.49 -8.45 3.54
N SER A 63 -0.37 -8.56 2.84
CA SER A 63 0.02 -9.79 2.15
C SER A 63 0.09 -10.96 3.13
N LEU A 64 0.66 -10.76 4.31
CA LEU A 64 0.78 -11.79 5.34
C LEU A 64 -0.56 -12.16 5.98
N ILE A 65 -1.37 -11.16 6.31
CA ILE A 65 -2.68 -11.39 6.94
C ILE A 65 -3.58 -12.15 5.96
N VAL A 66 -3.68 -11.68 4.72
CA VAL A 66 -4.52 -12.32 3.69
C VAL A 66 -3.98 -13.70 3.33
N SER A 67 -2.66 -13.88 3.27
CA SER A 67 -2.08 -15.21 3.07
C SER A 67 -2.32 -16.19 4.21
N GLY A 68 -2.45 -15.69 5.45
CA GLY A 68 -2.84 -16.50 6.61
C GLY A 68 -4.32 -16.88 6.63
N LEU A 69 -5.19 -15.99 6.13
CA LEU A 69 -6.64 -16.18 6.10
C LEU A 69 -7.13 -16.94 4.86
N THR A 70 -6.34 -16.97 3.79
CA THR A 70 -6.73 -17.57 2.51
C THR A 70 -6.18 -18.99 2.35
N LYS A 71 -6.78 -19.78 1.43
CA LYS A 71 -6.44 -21.19 1.18
C LYS A 71 -4.93 -21.41 1.08
N LYS A 72 -4.47 -22.56 1.61
CA LYS A 72 -3.07 -23.00 1.52
C LYS A 72 -2.60 -22.89 0.06
N PRO A 73 -1.37 -22.36 -0.17
CA PRO A 73 -0.79 -22.33 -1.51
C PRO A 73 -0.93 -23.73 -2.12
N PRO A 74 -1.44 -23.86 -3.36
CA PRO A 74 -1.49 -25.16 -4.01
C PRO A 74 -0.08 -25.73 -3.99
N ARG A 75 0.05 -26.99 -3.56
CA ARG A 75 1.31 -27.73 -3.68
C ARG A 75 1.75 -27.57 -5.13
N ALA A 76 2.92 -26.97 -5.32
CA ALA A 76 3.59 -27.04 -6.61
C ALA A 76 3.56 -28.52 -7.01
N PHE A 77 2.87 -28.83 -8.09
CA PHE A 77 2.95 -30.14 -8.70
C PHE A 77 4.43 -30.29 -9.10
N VAL A 78 5.13 -31.18 -8.39
CA VAL A 78 6.46 -31.69 -8.73
C VAL A 78 6.30 -32.61 -9.93
#